data_AF-A0A848UYA7-F1
#
_entry.id   AF-A0A848UYA7-F1
#
_cell.length_a   1.000
_cell.length_b   1.000
_cell.length_c   1.000
_cell.angle_alpha   90.00
_cell.angle_beta   90.00
_cell.angle_gamma   90.00
#
_symmetry.space_group_name_H-M   'P 1'
#
loop_
_entity.id
_entity.type
_entity.pdbx_description
1 polymer ?
#
loop_
_entity_poly.entity_id
_entity_poly.type
_entity_poly.pdbx_seq_one_letter_code
_entity_poly.pdbx_strand_id
1 'polypeptide(L)' 'MKETEPDVGQDSIFTSYRVDYDALNDETTAVAWFNFGDGFGSRIELSDEAEVTFNGQAMNWKTLSAHYSFTTPGLV' A
#
# COMPACT_ATOMS: atom_id res chain seq x y z
N MET A 1 10.03 4.69 -39.87
CA MET A 1 10.32 4.46 -38.44
C MET A 1 9.67 5.58 -37.68
N LYS A 2 8.70 5.27 -36.82
CA LYS A 2 7.98 6.25 -36.00
C LYS A 2 8.42 5.96 -34.57
N GLU A 3 9.17 6.88 -33.98
CA GLU A 3 9.36 6.90 -32.53
C GLU A 3 7.97 7.13 -31.92
N THR A 4 7.35 6.06 -31.44
CA THR A 4 6.53 6.18 -30.24
C THR A 4 7.53 6.36 -29.12
N GLU A 5 7.54 7.54 -28.50
CA GLU A 5 8.24 7.75 -27.24
C GLU A 5 8.04 6.50 -26.38
N PRO A 6 9.11 5.84 -25.90
CA PRO A 6 8.91 4.88 -24.84
C PRO A 6 8.38 5.72 -23.69
N ASP A 7 7.09 5.63 -23.39
CA ASP A 7 6.53 6.22 -22.20
C ASP A 7 7.31 5.58 -21.04
N VAL A 8 8.34 6.29 -20.56
CA VAL A 8 9.27 5.87 -19.53
C VAL A 8 8.52 6.00 -18.21
N GLY A 9 7.46 5.21 -18.05
CA GLY A 9 6.71 5.08 -16.81
C GLY A 9 7.49 4.35 -15.71
N GLN A 10 8.82 4.33 -15.79
CA GLN A 10 9.67 3.55 -14.90
C GLN A 10 9.88 4.18 -13.51
N ASP A 11 9.40 5.41 -13.25
CA ASP A 11 9.65 6.11 -11.98
C ASP A 11 8.37 6.49 -11.20
N SER A 12 7.24 5.82 -11.43
CA SER A 12 6.04 6.04 -10.61
C SER A 12 5.93 5.03 -9.46
N ILE A 13 5.49 5.50 -8.30
CA ILE A 13 5.05 4.61 -7.21
C ILE A 13 3.55 4.35 -7.41
N PHE A 14 3.20 3.09 -7.66
CA PHE A 14 1.83 2.64 -7.71
C PHE A 14 1.34 2.25 -6.32
N THR A 15 0.31 2.92 -5.84
CA THR A 15 -0.30 2.65 -4.54
C THR A 15 -1.64 1.95 -4.69
N SER A 16 -1.83 0.87 -3.95
CA SER A 16 -3.15 0.25 -3.77
C SER A 16 -3.43 0.06 -2.28
N TYR A 17 -4.70 0.15 -1.90
CA TYR A 17 -5.13 -0.05 -0.52
C TYR A 17 -6.43 -0.83 -0.46
N ARG A 18 -6.68 -1.48 0.68
CA ARG A 18 -7.91 -2.20 0.98
C ARG A 18 -8.25 -2.02 2.45
N VAL A 19 -9.53 -1.94 2.75
CA VAL A 19 -10.07 -1.90 4.10
C VAL A 19 -11.14 -2.99 4.19
N ASP A 20 -10.95 -3.91 5.12
CA ASP A 20 -11.86 -5.04 5.35
C ASP A 20 -12.38 -4.98 6.78
N TYR A 21 -13.70 -5.02 6.95
CA TYR A 21 -14.35 -5.18 8.26
C TYR A 21 -14.78 -6.64 8.46
N ASP A 22 -14.36 -7.23 9.57
CA ASP A 22 -14.78 -8.54 10.04
C ASP A 22 -15.82 -8.39 11.15
N ALA A 23 -17.09 -8.64 10.81
CA ALA A 23 -18.21 -8.56 11.74
C ALA A 23 -18.21 -9.67 12.82
N LEU A 24 -17.47 -10.77 12.62
CA LEU A 24 -17.37 -11.83 13.62
C LEU A 24 -16.45 -11.42 14.77
N ASN A 25 -15.33 -10.79 14.43
CA ASN A 25 -14.33 -10.34 15.41
C ASN A 25 -14.53 -8.88 15.83
N ASP A 26 -15.42 -8.16 15.16
CA ASP A 26 -15.62 -6.71 15.30
C ASP A 26 -14.30 -5.96 15.12
N GLU A 27 -13.62 -6.21 14.00
CA GLU A 27 -12.31 -5.62 13.69
C GLU A 27 -12.30 -5.07 12.26
N THR A 28 -11.67 -3.92 12.07
CA THR A 28 -11.33 -3.41 10.73
C THR A 28 -9.84 -3.48 10.50
N THR A 29 -9.45 -4.06 9.38
CA THR A 29 -8.06 -4.12 8.92
C THR A 29 -7.88 -3.26 7.67
N ALA A 30 -6.99 -2.28 7.76
CA ALA A 30 -6.50 -1.51 6.63
C ALA A 30 -5.16 -2.08 6.14
N VAL A 31 -5.01 -2.20 4.83
CA VAL A 31 -3.79 -2.67 4.16
C VAL A 31 -3.44 -1.73 3.02
N ALA A 32 -2.16 -1.40 2.88
CA ALA A 32 -1.64 -0.60 1.78
C ALA A 32 -0.40 -1.26 1.17
N TRP A 33 -0.31 -1.23 -0.16
CA TRP A 33 0.81 -1.70 -0.96
C TRP A 33 1.37 -0.56 -1.79
N PHE A 34 2.70 -0.51 -1.87
CA PHE A 34 3.43 0.41 -2.73
C PHE A 34 4.29 -0.42 -3.66
N ASN A 35 4.19 -0.16 -4.96
CA ASN A 35 4.92 -0.88 -5.99
C ASN A 35 5.71 0.11 -6.82
N PHE A 36 6.97 -0.22 -7.14
CA PHE A 36 7.76 0.55 -8.08
C PHE A 36 7.34 0.19 -9.52
N GLY A 37 7.00 1.19 -10.33
CA GLY A 37 6.46 1.01 -11.68
C GLY A 37 4.92 0.97 -11.68
N ASP A 38 4.35 -0.16 -12.09
CA ASP A 38 2.90 -0.37 -12.24
C ASP A 38 2.30 -1.24 -11.13
N GLY A 39 1.02 -1.61 -11.26
CA GLY A 39 0.29 -2.43 -10.28
C GLY A 39 0.78 -3.89 -10.16
N PHE A 40 1.64 -4.36 -11.06
CA PHE A 40 2.33 -5.65 -10.99
C PHE A 40 3.82 -5.51 -10.65
N GLY A 41 4.27 -4.29 -10.37
CA GLY A 41 5.64 -3.95 -10.01
C GLY A 41 6.11 -4.59 -8.71
N SER A 42 7.38 -4.33 -8.36
CA SER A 42 7.95 -4.85 -7.12
C SER A 42 7.41 -4.08 -5.92
N ARG A 43 6.92 -4.80 -4.92
CA ARG A 43 6.50 -4.20 -3.64
C ARG A 43 7.72 -3.63 -2.92
N ILE A 44 7.58 -2.39 -2.45
CA ILE A 44 8.65 -1.66 -1.77
C ILE A 44 8.22 -1.23 -0.37
N GLU A 45 9.19 -1.24 0.53
CA GLU A 45 9.12 -0.53 1.81
C GLU A 45 9.46 0.94 1.53
N LEU A 46 8.67 1.87 2.07
CA LEU A 46 8.98 3.29 2.00
C LEU A 46 10.13 3.61 2.97
N SER A 47 10.88 4.68 2.70
CA SER A 47 11.96 5.11 3.58
C SER A 47 11.46 5.49 4.97
N ASP A 48 12.35 5.48 5.97
CA ASP A 48 12.03 5.78 7.38
C ASP A 48 11.41 7.18 7.61
N GLU A 49 11.56 8.09 6.65
CA GLU A 49 10.98 9.44 6.68
C GLU A 49 9.53 9.49 6.19
N ALA A 50 9.04 8.43 5.54
CA ALA A 50 7.69 8.34 5.02
C ALA A 50 6.72 7.79 6.07
N GLU A 51 5.57 8.43 6.20
CA GLU A 51 4.51 7.99 7.10
C GLU A 51 3.31 7.46 6.32
N VAL A 52 2.87 6.25 6.66
CA VAL A 52 1.62 5.67 6.15
C VAL A 52 0.63 5.61 7.30
N THR A 53 -0.51 6.29 7.16
CA THR A 53 -1.51 6.33 8.22
C THR A 53 -2.88 5.90 7.72
N PHE A 54 -3.68 5.35 8.62
CA PHE A 54 -5.10 5.08 8.43
C PHE A 54 -5.85 5.67 9.62
N ASN A 55 -6.78 6.59 9.37
CA ASN A 55 -7.52 7.32 10.40
C ASN A 55 -6.62 7.97 11.47
N GLY A 56 -5.49 8.54 11.03
CA GLY A 56 -4.51 9.19 11.92
C GLY A 56 -3.71 8.22 12.79
N GLN A 57 -3.81 6.90 12.55
CA GLN A 57 -2.98 5.88 13.18
C GLN A 57 -1.93 5.37 12.20
N ALA A 58 -0.68 5.26 12.64
CA ALA A 58 0.42 4.78 11.81
C ALA A 58 0.24 3.28 11.46
N MET A 59 0.41 2.97 10.17
CA MET A 59 0.43 1.61 9.67
C MET A 59 1.85 1.05 9.71
N ASN A 60 1.99 -0.22 10.08
CA ASN A 60 3.30 -0.84 10.24
C ASN A 60 3.67 -1.66 9.01
N TRP A 61 4.92 -1.57 8.58
CA TRP A 61 5.45 -2.44 7.53
C TRP A 61 5.48 -3.90 7.97
N LYS A 62 5.03 -4.80 7.09
CA LYS A 62 5.05 -6.25 7.26
C LYS A 62 5.98 -6.86 6.23
N THR A 63 7.24 -7.10 6.63
CA THR A 63 8.31 -7.58 5.75
C THR A 63 7.95 -8.85 4.97
N LEU A 64 7.31 -9.84 5.61
CA LEU A 64 6.99 -11.13 4.99
C LEU A 64 5.98 -11.03 3.85
N SER A 65 5.07 -10.05 3.94
CA SER A 65 3.95 -9.88 3.01
C SER A 65 4.06 -8.59 2.20
N ALA A 66 5.16 -7.87 2.38
CA ALA A 66 5.56 -6.63 1.73
C ALA A 66 4.40 -5.60 1.64
N HIS A 67 3.80 -5.27 2.78
CA HIS A 67 2.71 -4.29 2.85
C HIS A 67 2.67 -3.56 4.19
N TYR A 68 1.99 -2.42 4.23
CA TYR A 68 1.65 -1.73 5.47
C TYR A 68 0.29 -2.18 5.95
N SER A 69 0.13 -2.44 7.25
CA SER A 69 -1.17 -2.78 7.81
C SER A 69 -1.41 -2.18 9.19
N PHE A 70 -2.69 -1.96 9.48
CA PHE A 70 -3.20 -1.53 10.77
C PHE A 70 -4.56 -2.19 11.01
N THR A 71 -4.77 -2.71 12.21
CA THR A 71 -6.04 -3.32 12.63
C THR A 71 -6.54 -2.61 13.87
N THR A 72 -7.81 -2.24 13.85
CA THR A 72 -8.51 -1.60 14.98
C THR A 72 -9.78 -2.37 15.31
N PRO A 73 -10.18 -2.44 16.59
CA PRO A 73 -11.52 -2.89 16.93
C PRO A 73 -12.57 -1.92 16.39
N GLY A 74 -13.74 -2.47 16.07
CA GLY A 74 -14.90 -1.76 15.56
C GLY A 74 -14.92 -1.56 14.04
N LEU A 75 -16.08 -1.11 13.57
CA LEU A 75 -16.28 -0.58 12.22
C LEU A 75 -15.76 0.85 12.14
N VAL A 76 -15.00 1.15 11.08
CA VAL A 76 -14.45 2.48 10.76
C VAL A 76 -14.96 3.01 9.44
#